data_AF-A0A3B8W4P5-F1
#
_entry.id   AF-A0A3B8W4P5-F1
#
_cell.length_a   1.000
_cell.length_b   1.000
_cell.length_c   1.000
_cell.angle_alpha   90.00
_cell.angle_beta   90.00
_cell.angle_gamma   90.00
#
_symmetry.space_group_name_H-M   'P 1'
#
loop_
_entity.id
_entity.type
_entity.pdbx_description
1 polymer ?
#
loop_
_entity_poly.entity_id
_entity_poly.type
_entity_poly.pdbx_seq_one_letter_code
_entity_poly.pdbx_strand_id
1 'polypeptide(L)'
;MYGDNTAGRLDIDTPPSINQRVFGAWYDGNSSTGDPTTTMKQQLAIASEEFAVVLTNLKNIVTNDLKALEQKLEAAGAPYTPGRMPEWKKN
;
A
#
# COMPACT_ATOMS: atom_id res chain seq x y z
N MET A 1 3.87 -0.92 -3.65
CA MET A 1 3.82 0.42 -4.28
C MET A 1 4.89 0.61 -5.34
N TYR A 2 6.17 0.29 -5.08
CA TYR A 2 7.29 0.54 -6.01
C TYR A 2 7.77 -0.67 -6.82
N GLY A 3 7.07 -1.81 -6.78
CA GLY A 3 7.44 -3.04 -7.49
C GLY A 3 8.37 -3.95 -6.69
N ASP A 4 8.99 -4.93 -7.37
CA ASP A 4 9.95 -5.88 -6.80
C ASP A 4 11.39 -5.46 -7.13
N ASN A 5 12.06 -4.87 -6.14
CA ASN A 5 13.45 -4.43 -6.26
C ASN A 5 14.44 -5.59 -6.45
N THR A 6 14.10 -6.80 -5.99
CA THR A 6 14.97 -7.97 -6.15
C THR A 6 14.95 -8.46 -7.58
N ALA A 7 13.77 -8.55 -8.19
CA ALA A 7 13.63 -8.90 -9.61
C ALA A 7 14.35 -7.88 -10.50
N GLY A 8 14.17 -6.57 -10.24
CA GLY A 8 14.88 -5.52 -10.98
C GLY A 8 16.41 -5.61 -10.85
N ARG A 9 16.94 -5.98 -9.67
CA ARG A 9 18.38 -6.20 -9.48
C ARG A 9 18.91 -7.41 -10.25
N LEU A 10 18.05 -8.39 -10.53
CA LEU A 10 18.39 -9.60 -11.26
C LEU A 10 18.07 -9.49 -12.77
N ASP A 11 17.69 -8.30 -13.25
CA ASP A 11 17.27 -8.05 -14.63
C ASP A 11 16.11 -8.96 -15.08
N ILE A 12 15.26 -9.33 -14.13
CA ILE A 12 14.06 -10.12 -14.37
C ILE A 12 12.94 -9.16 -14.76
N ASP A 13 12.29 -9.46 -15.88
CA ASP A 13 11.17 -8.66 -16.37
C ASP A 13 10.02 -8.67 -15.36
N THR A 14 9.48 -7.48 -15.09
CA THR A 14 8.38 -7.29 -14.14
C THR A 14 7.37 -6.29 -14.66
N PRO A 15 6.07 -6.50 -14.39
CA PRO A 15 5.09 -5.50 -14.74
C PRO A 15 5.34 -4.18 -14.01
N PRO A 16 4.95 -3.03 -14.59
CA PRO A 16 5.02 -1.75 -13.91
C PRO A 16 4.29 -1.78 -12.57
N SER A 17 4.90 -1.20 -11.54
CA SER A 17 4.30 -1.02 -10.23
C SER A 17 3.16 0.01 -10.23
N ILE A 18 2.26 -0.07 -9.25
CA ILE A 18 1.18 0.90 -9.02
C ILE A 18 1.68 2.34 -9.16
N ASN A 19 2.79 2.70 -8.51
CA ASN A 19 3.33 4.06 -8.58
C ASN A 19 3.84 4.42 -9.98
N GLN A 20 4.50 3.49 -10.68
CA GLN A 20 4.95 3.73 -12.06
C GLN A 20 3.76 3.96 -13.00
N ARG A 21 2.67 3.21 -12.83
CA ARG A 21 1.44 3.38 -13.63
C ARG A 21 0.78 4.74 -13.39
N VAL A 22 0.60 5.11 -12.12
CA VAL A 22 0.00 6.41 -11.75
C VAL A 22 0.88 7.56 -12.22
N PHE A 23 2.18 7.49 -11.94
CA PHE A 23 3.11 8.53 -12.31
C PHE A 23 3.24 8.64 -13.83
N GLY A 24 3.29 7.53 -14.57
CA GLY A 24 3.33 7.55 -16.03
C GLY A 24 2.08 8.21 -16.63
N ALA A 25 0.89 7.81 -16.19
CA ALA A 25 -0.37 8.41 -16.63
C ALA A 25 -0.44 9.91 -16.34
N TRP A 26 0.05 10.34 -15.18
CA TRP A 26 0.09 11.75 -14.78
C TRP A 26 1.14 12.54 -15.56
N TYR A 27 2.37 12.03 -15.66
CA TYR A 27 3.51 12.69 -16.29
C TYR A 27 3.24 13.01 -17.76
N ASP A 28 2.69 12.04 -18.49
CA ASP A 28 2.37 12.20 -19.90
C ASP A 28 1.25 13.25 -20.13
N GLY A 29 0.33 13.39 -19.16
CA GLY A 29 -0.76 14.36 -19.23
C GLY A 29 -0.37 15.76 -18.77
N ASN A 30 0.56 15.87 -17.81
CA ASN A 30 0.92 17.12 -17.15
C ASN A 30 1.57 18.16 -18.10
N SER A 31 2.15 17.71 -19.21
CA SER A 31 2.74 18.60 -20.23
C SER A 31 1.82 18.86 -21.44
N SER A 32 0.59 18.35 -21.40
CA SER A 32 -0.38 18.41 -22.51
C SER A 32 -1.66 19.13 -22.10
N THR A 33 -2.26 19.87 -23.03
CA THR A 33 -3.61 20.45 -22.87
C THR A 33 -4.69 19.63 -23.58
N GLY A 34 -4.31 18.49 -24.19
CA GLY A 34 -5.24 17.58 -24.84
C GLY A 34 -5.86 16.57 -23.88
N ASP A 35 -6.93 15.90 -24.31
CA ASP A 35 -7.60 14.88 -23.52
C ASP A 35 -6.68 13.68 -23.20
N PRO A 36 -6.83 13.02 -22.03
CA PRO A 36 -6.05 11.83 -21.70
C PRO A 36 -6.24 10.72 -22.74
N THR A 37 -5.12 10.14 -23.17
CA THR A 37 -5.10 9.04 -24.13
C THR A 37 -5.74 7.77 -23.53
N THR A 38 -6.11 6.82 -24.40
CA THR A 38 -6.62 5.51 -23.98
C THR A 38 -5.66 4.80 -23.05
N THR A 39 -4.35 4.85 -23.33
CA THR A 39 -3.32 4.22 -22.51
C THR A 39 -3.25 4.84 -21.10
N MET A 40 -3.30 6.17 -20.98
CA MET A 40 -3.33 6.83 -19.65
C MET A 40 -4.52 6.35 -18.81
N LYS A 41 -5.70 6.29 -19.42
CA LYS A 41 -6.93 5.82 -18.74
C LYS A 41 -6.80 4.36 -18.29
N GLN A 42 -6.22 3.51 -19.13
CA GLN A 42 -5.96 2.11 -18.80
C GLN A 42 -4.95 1.96 -17.65
N GLN A 43 -3.87 2.74 -17.64
CA GLN A 43 -2.87 2.71 -16.56
C GLN A 43 -3.50 3.09 -15.22
N LEU A 44 -4.35 4.12 -15.19
CA LEU A 44 -5.07 4.53 -13.99
C LEU A 44 -6.07 3.45 -13.52
N ALA A 45 -6.79 2.82 -14.44
CA ALA A 45 -7.72 1.73 -14.10
C ALA A 45 -6.99 0.55 -13.45
N ILE A 46 -5.91 0.07 -14.06
CA ILE A 46 -5.10 -1.04 -13.52
C ILE A 46 -4.51 -0.66 -12.16
N ALA A 47 -3.95 0.54 -12.03
CA ALA A 47 -3.40 1.00 -10.75
C ALA A 47 -4.45 1.08 -9.64
N SER A 48 -5.70 1.45 -9.99
CA SER A 48 -6.81 1.51 -9.03
C SER A 48 -7.21 0.12 -8.53
N GLU A 49 -7.27 -0.87 -9.43
CA GLU A 49 -7.56 -2.27 -9.09
C GLU A 49 -6.47 -2.86 -8.20
N GLU A 50 -5.19 -2.69 -8.59
CA GLU A 50 -4.05 -3.15 -7.79
C GLU A 50 -4.01 -2.47 -6.40
N PHE A 51 -4.32 -1.16 -6.34
CA PHE A 51 -4.37 -0.43 -5.08
C PHE A 51 -5.50 -0.91 -4.16
N ALA A 52 -6.66 -1.27 -4.70
CA ALA A 52 -7.77 -1.78 -3.90
C ALA A 52 -7.39 -3.05 -3.11
N VAL A 53 -6.59 -3.94 -3.72
CA VAL A 53 -6.05 -5.14 -3.05
C VAL A 53 -5.09 -4.74 -1.93
N VAL A 54 -4.13 -3.84 -2.21
CA VAL A 54 -3.17 -3.37 -1.21
C VAL A 54 -3.87 -2.69 -0.03
N LEU A 55 -4.88 -1.86 -0.29
CA LEU A 55 -5.65 -1.18 0.74
C LEU A 55 -6.42 -2.16 1.62
N THR A 56 -6.99 -3.22 1.02
CA THR A 56 -7.70 -4.26 1.77
C THR A 56 -6.75 -4.99 2.72
N ASN A 57 -5.56 -5.37 2.23
CA ASN A 57 -4.53 -6.01 3.06
C ASN A 57 -4.05 -5.08 4.18
N LEU A 58 -3.79 -3.81 3.87
CA LEU A 58 -3.38 -2.83 4.87
C LEU A 58 -4.44 -2.63 5.96
N LYS A 59 -5.71 -2.56 5.58
CA LYS A 59 -6.83 -2.52 6.54
C LYS A 59 -6.80 -3.73 7.45
N ASN A 60 -6.67 -4.95 6.91
CA ASN A 60 -6.60 -6.16 7.74
C ASN A 60 -5.42 -6.12 8.73
N ILE A 61 -4.24 -5.70 8.26
CA ILE A 61 -3.04 -5.59 9.10
C ILE A 61 -3.31 -4.64 10.27
N VAL A 62 -3.86 -3.46 9.99
CA VAL A 62 -4.09 -2.44 11.03
C VAL A 62 -5.21 -2.82 11.99
N THR A 63 -6.32 -3.40 11.49
CA THR A 63 -7.48 -3.66 12.34
C THR A 63 -7.38 -4.96 13.13
N ASN A 64 -6.74 -5.98 12.56
CA ASN A 64 -6.75 -7.34 13.10
C ASN A 64 -5.35 -7.74 13.59
N ASP A 65 -4.38 -7.76 12.68
CA ASP A 65 -3.07 -8.35 12.96
C ASP A 65 -2.27 -7.52 13.98
N LEU A 66 -2.29 -6.19 13.83
CA LEU A 66 -1.66 -5.26 14.75
C LEU A 66 -2.31 -5.32 16.14
N LYS A 67 -3.64 -5.34 16.20
CA LYS A 67 -4.37 -5.49 17.48
C LYS A 67 -4.00 -6.80 18.18
N ALA A 68 -3.93 -7.91 17.44
CA ALA A 68 -3.53 -9.20 17.99
C ALA A 68 -2.08 -9.18 18.51
N LEU A 69 -1.17 -8.48 17.82
CA LEU A 69 0.21 -8.29 18.27
C LEU A 69 0.27 -7.45 19.55
N GLU A 70 -0.47 -6.34 19.62
CA GLU A 70 -0.54 -5.45 20.78
C GLU A 70 -1.07 -6.18 22.02
N GLN A 71 -2.06 -7.05 21.87
CA GLN A 71 -2.57 -7.88 22.98
C GLN A 71 -1.51 -8.86 23.50
N LYS A 72 -0.73 -9.48 22.61
CA LYS A 72 0.39 -10.36 22.99
C LYS A 72 1.47 -9.59 23.74
N LEU A 73 1.79 -8.38 23.30
CA LEU A 73 2.74 -7.50 23.98
C LEU A 73 2.23 -7.11 25.39
N GLU A 74 0.91 -6.93 25.57
CA GLU A 74 0.33 -6.48 26.86
C GLU A 74 0.42 -7.64 27.84
N ALA A 75 0.06 -8.83 27.38
CA ALA A 75 0.17 -10.07 28.17
C ALA A 75 1.63 -10.38 28.56
N ALA A 76 2.60 -9.99 27.72
CA ALA A 76 4.02 -10.13 28.01
C ALA A 76 4.59 -9.02 28.92
N GLY A 77 3.78 -8.03 29.31
CA GLY A 77 4.23 -6.90 30.13
C GLY A 77 5.19 -5.95 29.41
N ALA A 78 5.19 -5.96 28.07
CA ALA A 78 6.03 -5.06 27.29
C ALA A 78 5.58 -3.59 27.48
N PRO A 79 6.51 -2.62 27.53
CA PRO A 79 6.17 -1.20 27.63
C PRO A 79 5.21 -0.72 26.53
N TYR A 80 4.53 0.38 26.81
CA TYR A 80 3.64 1.05 25.86
C TYR A 80 4.36 1.45 24.56
N THR A 81 3.69 1.28 23.42
CA THR A 81 4.13 1.77 22.10
C THR A 81 3.18 2.87 21.61
N PRO A 82 3.67 3.97 21.01
CA PRO A 82 2.80 5.03 20.50
C PRO A 82 1.69 4.52 19.58
N GLY A 83 0.46 4.99 19.81
CA GLY A 83 -0.71 4.61 19.01
C GLY A 83 -1.42 3.33 19.48
N ARG A 84 -0.81 2.57 20.41
CA ARG A 84 -1.44 1.41 21.03
C ARG A 84 -2.60 1.84 21.92
N MET A 85 -3.70 1.10 21.87
CA MET A 85 -4.86 1.34 22.74
C MET A 85 -4.80 0.42 23.97
N PRO A 86 -4.77 0.96 25.20
CA PRO A 86 -4.75 0.13 26.40
C PRO A 86 -6.12 -0.51 26.65
N GLU A 87 -6.13 -1.79 27.02
CA GLU A 87 -7.33 -2.46 27.53
C GLU A 87 -7.56 -2.05 28.99
N TRP A 88 -8.70 -1.41 29.28
CA TRP A 88 -9.04 -1.02 30.64
C TRP A 88 -9.42 -2.24 31.47
N LYS A 89 -8.59 -2.61 32.46
CA LYS A 89 -8.93 -3.62 33.46
C LYS A 89 -9.48 -2.92 34.70
N LYS A 90 -10.77 -3.11 34.98
CA LYS A 90 -11.37 -2.65 36.23
C LYS A 90 -10.89 -3.59 37.34
N ASN A 91 -10.24 -2.99 38.35
CA ASN A 91 -9.87 -3.68 39.59
C ASN A 91 -11.12 -4.12 40.36
#